data_AF-A0A7C2NXH6-F1
#
_entry.id   AF-A0A7C2NXH6-F1
#
_cell.length_a   1.000
_cell.length_b   1.000
_cell.length_c   1.000
_cell.angle_alpha   90.00
_cell.angle_beta   90.00
_cell.angle_gamma   90.00
#
_symmetry.space_group_name_H-M   'P 1'
#
loop_
_entity.id
_entity.type
_entity.pdbx_description
1 polymer ?
#
loop_
_entity_poly.entity_id
_entity_poly.type
_entity_poly.pdbx_seq_one_letter_code
_entity_poly.pdbx_strand_id
1 'polypeptide(L)'
;MRNRNRQCSPALPAVRPGHVWFCAAALSLAVRPLDAQTAPAAEADVPEAQHVEFMKTTAREYEFRGGRLNEDVFRVSPEPLLRFTNPVSGLQAGGFFVWSDAAGRPRAAAQVFLTAEGIWLHEFQSLSPESFAAHRDGKPVWEPQRAGVEIRPVPEAPPPAETAVKRLVQMRDMARRFTASDEFEGRKTSDELRLLSKPLLRFGREGTATLDGALFVLAHGTDPELMIVLEALQQNDGYRWHYSLAPMTGYALQAALDDKPVWEAPWRKGPYSPKEPFFILVHSRVPKP
;
A
#
# COMPACT_ATOMS: atom_id res chain seq x y z
N MET A 1 -58.27 -24.68 11.57
CA MET A 1 -59.43 -24.95 12.45
C MET A 1 -59.02 -24.69 13.90
N ARG A 2 -59.74 -23.79 14.61
CA ARG A 2 -60.03 -23.68 16.08
C ARG A 2 -58.93 -24.13 17.08
N ASN A 3 -58.61 -23.49 18.21
CA ASN A 3 -59.25 -22.44 19.03
C ASN A 3 -58.30 -22.03 20.18
N ARG A 4 -58.19 -20.71 20.45
CA ARG A 4 -58.39 -20.01 21.75
C ARG A 4 -57.81 -20.54 23.07
N ASN A 5 -57.06 -19.66 23.77
CA ASN A 5 -57.32 -19.06 25.10
C ASN A 5 -56.13 -18.12 25.43
N ARG A 6 -56.19 -16.78 25.57
CA ARG A 6 -56.93 -15.82 26.43
C ARG A 6 -56.82 -16.07 27.95
N GLN A 7 -56.14 -15.14 28.63
CA GLN A 7 -56.42 -14.48 29.93
C GLN A 7 -55.06 -14.04 30.55
N CYS A 8 -54.89 -12.94 31.30
CA CYS A 8 -55.65 -11.74 31.61
C CYS A 8 -54.66 -10.81 32.35
N SER A 9 -54.61 -9.52 32.01
CA SER A 9 -54.06 -8.47 32.89
C SER A 9 -55.05 -8.11 34.00
N PRO A 10 -54.58 -7.52 35.10
CA PRO A 10 -55.34 -6.49 35.79
C PRO A 10 -54.60 -5.14 35.79
N ALA A 11 -55.39 -4.08 35.90
CA ALA A 11 -55.00 -2.68 35.72
C ALA A 11 -55.10 -1.88 37.04
N LEU A 12 -54.21 -0.88 37.17
CA LEU A 12 -54.40 0.49 37.73
C LEU A 12 -54.71 0.67 39.24
N PRO A 13 -54.24 1.77 39.90
CA PRO A 13 -54.72 3.13 39.60
C PRO A 13 -53.70 4.28 39.60
N ALA A 14 -54.13 5.36 38.95
CA ALA A 14 -53.52 6.68 38.89
C ALA A 14 -53.82 7.52 40.14
N VAL A 15 -52.90 8.42 40.52
CA VAL A 15 -53.11 9.47 41.52
C VAL A 15 -52.73 10.83 40.92
N ARG A 16 -53.63 11.81 41.11
CA ARG A 16 -53.56 13.20 40.64
C ARG A 16 -52.98 14.15 41.71
N PRO A 17 -52.59 15.39 41.36
CA PRO A 17 -51.67 16.22 42.13
C PRO A 17 -52.36 17.10 43.18
N GLY A 18 -51.66 17.40 44.27
CA GLY A 18 -52.06 18.37 45.29
C GLY A 18 -50.89 19.26 45.68
N HIS A 19 -51.07 20.57 45.52
CA HIS A 19 -50.17 21.61 46.02
C HIS A 19 -50.29 21.74 47.54
N VAL A 20 -49.15 21.76 48.24
CA VAL A 20 -49.03 22.35 49.58
C VAL A 20 -47.72 23.13 49.62
N TRP A 21 -47.84 24.45 49.81
CA TRP A 21 -46.76 25.35 50.20
C TRP A 21 -46.54 25.24 51.71
N PHE A 22 -45.30 25.07 52.19
CA PHE A 22 -44.83 25.69 53.43
C PHE A 22 -43.28 25.71 53.53
N CYS A 23 -42.80 26.94 53.76
CA CYS A 23 -41.54 27.45 54.30
C CYS A 23 -40.28 26.57 54.49
N ALA A 24 -39.22 27.00 53.77
CA ALA A 24 -37.90 27.41 54.27
C ALA A 24 -37.25 26.67 55.45
N ALA A 25 -36.18 25.93 55.13
CA ALA A 25 -34.96 25.89 55.94
C ALA A 25 -33.75 25.80 54.99
N ALA A 26 -32.88 26.81 55.05
CA ALA A 26 -31.65 26.87 54.28
C ALA A 26 -30.65 25.85 54.83
N LEU A 27 -30.27 24.87 53.99
CA LEU A 27 -29.08 24.07 54.18
C LEU A 27 -28.25 24.19 52.90
N SER A 28 -27.20 25.01 52.96
CA SER A 28 -26.23 25.21 51.89
C SER A 28 -25.43 23.94 51.69
N LEU A 29 -25.91 23.04 50.83
CA LEU A 29 -25.10 21.98 50.25
C LEU A 29 -24.17 22.62 49.23
N ALA A 30 -22.92 22.85 49.62
CA ALA A 30 -21.84 23.12 48.70
C ALA A 30 -21.71 21.90 47.77
N VAL A 31 -22.28 22.00 46.58
CA VAL A 31 -21.97 21.10 45.47
C VAL A 31 -20.51 21.33 45.15
N ARG A 32 -19.64 20.43 45.60
CA ARG A 32 -18.28 20.34 45.06
C ARG A 32 -18.45 20.09 43.56
N PRO A 33 -17.82 20.90 42.69
CA PRO A 33 -17.78 20.55 41.28
C PRO A 33 -17.15 19.15 41.20
N LEU A 34 -17.89 18.25 40.56
CA LEU A 34 -17.38 16.95 40.17
C LEU A 34 -16.10 17.23 39.38
N ASP A 35 -14.96 16.78 39.90
CA ASP A 35 -13.68 16.87 39.20
C ASP A 35 -13.93 16.36 37.77
N ALA A 36 -13.77 17.27 36.82
CA ALA A 36 -13.72 16.94 35.42
C ALA A 36 -12.52 16.01 35.28
N GLN A 37 -12.79 14.71 35.31
CA GLN A 37 -11.87 13.68 34.89
C GLN A 37 -11.37 14.13 33.52
N THR A 38 -10.12 14.60 33.48
CA THR A 38 -9.45 14.97 32.25
C THR A 38 -9.60 13.76 31.34
N ALA A 39 -10.44 13.90 30.31
CA ALA A 39 -10.46 12.94 29.22
C ALA A 39 -9.00 12.75 28.79
N PRO A 40 -8.55 11.51 28.49
CA PRO A 40 -7.24 11.35 27.89
C PRO A 40 -7.16 12.33 26.73
N ALA A 41 -6.11 13.16 26.73
CA ALA A 41 -5.89 14.14 25.70
C ALA A 41 -6.10 13.43 24.36
N ALA A 42 -7.03 13.94 23.55
CA ALA A 42 -7.14 13.53 22.16
C ALA A 42 -5.71 13.56 21.61
N GLU A 43 -5.24 12.43 21.05
CA GLU A 43 -3.95 12.35 20.36
C GLU A 43 -3.80 13.63 19.56
N ALA A 44 -2.72 14.39 19.82
CA ALA A 44 -2.46 15.59 19.07
C ALA A 44 -2.34 15.16 17.60
N ASP A 45 -3.37 15.48 16.81
CA ASP A 45 -3.48 15.11 15.41
C ASP A 45 -2.26 15.69 14.70
N VAL A 46 -1.27 14.83 14.42
CA VAL A 46 -0.07 15.23 13.71
C VAL A 46 -0.52 15.63 12.32
N PRO A 47 -0.34 16.90 11.89
CA PRO A 47 -0.88 17.36 10.62
C PRO A 47 -0.42 16.46 9.48
N GLU A 48 -1.34 16.11 8.58
CA GLU A 48 -1.08 15.25 7.42
C GLU A 48 0.18 15.67 6.62
N ALA A 49 0.45 16.98 6.54
CA ALA A 49 1.64 17.53 5.92
C ALA A 49 2.96 17.07 6.57
N GLN A 50 2.99 16.88 7.90
CA GLN A 50 4.17 16.38 8.62
C GLN A 50 4.43 14.91 8.27
N HIS A 51 3.40 14.08 8.14
CA HIS A 51 3.55 12.70 7.67
C HIS A 51 4.11 12.65 6.24
N VAL A 52 3.63 13.53 5.35
CA VAL A 52 4.16 13.62 3.97
C VAL A 52 5.62 14.00 3.95
N GLU A 53 6.01 15.03 4.68
CA GLU A 53 7.40 15.46 4.75
C GLU A 53 8.30 14.40 5.39
N PHE A 54 7.80 13.68 6.40
CA PHE A 54 8.52 12.54 6.98
C PHE A 54 8.76 11.44 5.94
N MET A 55 7.73 11.02 5.22
CA MET A 55 7.84 10.00 4.17
C MET A 55 8.86 10.41 3.09
N LYS A 56 8.80 11.67 2.64
CA LYS A 56 9.74 12.20 1.63
C LYS A 56 11.18 12.24 2.13
N THR A 57 11.38 12.69 3.36
CA THR A 57 12.71 12.83 3.96
C THR A 57 13.34 11.46 4.15
N THR A 58 12.62 10.52 4.76
CA THR A 58 13.13 9.19 5.07
C THR A 58 13.32 8.32 3.83
N ALA A 59 12.49 8.47 2.79
CA ALA A 59 12.73 7.80 1.50
C ALA A 59 14.06 8.25 0.85
N ARG A 60 14.52 9.48 1.09
CA ARG A 60 15.78 10.00 0.53
C ARG A 60 17.04 9.57 1.29
N GLU A 61 16.89 8.94 2.45
CA GLU A 61 18.03 8.42 3.22
C GLU A 61 18.69 7.20 2.56
N TYR A 62 18.00 6.56 1.61
CA TYR A 62 18.48 5.36 0.96
C TYR A 62 19.21 5.65 -0.35
N GLU A 63 20.46 5.20 -0.43
CA GLU A 63 21.24 5.14 -1.65
C GLU A 63 21.19 3.75 -2.27
N PHE A 64 20.58 3.65 -3.44
CA PHE A 64 20.46 2.41 -4.19
C PHE A 64 21.49 2.35 -5.32
N ARG A 65 22.23 1.25 -5.41
CA ARG A 65 23.27 1.03 -6.42
C ARG A 65 23.22 -0.38 -6.99
N GLY A 66 23.28 -0.52 -8.31
CA GLY A 66 23.31 -1.81 -9.01
C GLY A 66 24.32 -1.86 -10.17
N GLY A 67 24.18 -2.87 -11.02
CA GLY A 67 25.08 -3.11 -12.15
C GLY A 67 26.37 -3.83 -11.74
N ARG A 68 27.21 -4.18 -12.74
CA ARG A 68 28.38 -5.08 -12.60
C ARG A 68 29.43 -4.63 -11.58
N LEU A 69 29.38 -3.39 -11.09
CA LEU A 69 30.31 -2.79 -10.13
C LEU A 69 29.62 -1.84 -9.12
N ASN A 70 28.30 -1.91 -8.94
CA ASN A 70 27.52 -0.95 -8.13
C ASN A 70 27.66 0.51 -8.61
N GLU A 71 27.86 0.70 -9.92
CA GLU A 71 28.03 2.01 -10.56
C GLU A 71 26.68 2.66 -10.91
N ASP A 72 25.63 1.85 -11.12
CA ASP A 72 24.32 2.34 -11.51
C ASP A 72 23.57 2.88 -10.29
N VAL A 73 23.50 4.20 -10.15
CA VAL A 73 22.75 4.86 -9.08
C VAL A 73 21.27 4.90 -9.44
N PHE A 74 20.41 4.39 -8.55
CA PHE A 74 18.97 4.52 -8.71
C PHE A 74 18.46 5.74 -7.95
N ARG A 75 17.65 6.55 -8.61
CA ARG A 75 17.11 7.81 -8.08
C ARG A 75 15.66 7.64 -7.65
N VAL A 76 15.37 8.05 -6.42
CA VAL A 76 14.01 8.04 -5.86
C VAL A 76 13.13 9.11 -6.50
N SER A 77 11.83 8.83 -6.63
CA SER A 77 10.83 9.85 -6.94
C SER A 77 10.82 10.94 -5.85
N PRO A 78 10.85 12.23 -6.21
CA PRO A 78 10.98 13.29 -5.22
C PRO A 78 9.73 13.46 -4.33
N GLU A 79 8.59 13.03 -4.85
CA GLU A 79 7.28 12.97 -4.20
C GLU A 79 6.79 11.51 -4.20
N PRO A 80 5.90 11.13 -3.27
CA PRO A 80 5.22 9.84 -3.36
C PRO A 80 4.38 9.78 -4.63
N LEU A 81 4.54 8.71 -5.43
CA LEU A 81 3.74 8.50 -6.65
C LEU A 81 2.28 8.18 -6.33
N LEU A 82 2.02 7.69 -5.12
CA LEU A 82 0.70 7.47 -4.57
C LEU A 82 0.72 7.73 -3.07
N ARG A 83 -0.36 8.33 -2.58
CA ARG A 83 -0.66 8.42 -1.15
C ARG A 83 -1.85 7.53 -0.84
N PHE A 84 -1.79 6.87 0.31
CA PHE A 84 -2.84 5.95 0.71
C PHE A 84 -3.01 5.94 2.23
N THR A 85 -4.16 5.42 2.63
CA THR A 85 -4.47 4.98 3.98
C THR A 85 -5.16 3.63 3.83
N ASN A 86 -5.09 2.79 4.86
CA ASN A 86 -5.75 1.50 4.83
C ASN A 86 -6.47 1.27 6.17
N PRO A 87 -7.77 1.62 6.26
CA PRO A 87 -8.52 1.48 7.50
C PRO A 87 -8.76 0.02 7.88
N VAL A 88 -8.60 -0.94 6.95
CA VAL A 88 -8.78 -2.37 7.22
C VAL A 88 -7.58 -2.93 7.99
N SER A 89 -6.36 -2.53 7.64
CA SER A 89 -5.12 -2.90 8.34
C SER A 89 -4.68 -1.89 9.40
N GLY A 90 -5.35 -0.74 9.51
CA GLY A 90 -5.04 0.31 10.48
C GLY A 90 -3.90 1.24 10.07
N LEU A 91 -3.54 1.30 8.78
CA LEU A 91 -2.50 2.22 8.28
C LEU A 91 -3.04 3.66 8.25
N GLN A 92 -2.39 4.52 9.04
CA GLN A 92 -2.82 5.90 9.26
C GLN A 92 -2.36 6.84 8.14
N ALA A 93 -1.16 6.61 7.60
CA ALA A 93 -0.60 7.37 6.49
C ALA A 93 0.38 6.49 5.71
N GLY A 94 0.34 6.55 4.38
CA GLY A 94 1.23 5.79 3.51
C GLY A 94 1.61 6.56 2.24
N GLY A 95 2.83 6.30 1.77
CA GLY A 95 3.40 6.88 0.57
C GLY A 95 4.17 5.83 -0.22
N PHE A 96 3.90 5.76 -1.53
CA PHE A 96 4.57 4.84 -2.44
C PHE A 96 5.68 5.55 -3.22
N PHE A 97 6.90 5.04 -3.13
CA PHE A 97 8.09 5.59 -3.76
C PHE A 97 8.74 4.57 -4.69
N VAL A 98 9.42 5.07 -5.72
CA VAL A 98 10.13 4.23 -6.70
C VAL A 98 11.52 4.78 -6.91
N TRP A 99 12.50 3.88 -6.96
CA TRP A 99 13.87 4.15 -7.38
C TRP A 99 14.06 3.65 -8.79
N SER A 100 14.44 4.54 -9.69
CA SER A 100 14.66 4.26 -11.11
C SER A 100 16.12 4.42 -11.50
N ASP A 101 16.58 3.62 -12.46
CA ASP A 101 17.91 3.80 -13.05
C ASP A 101 18.01 5.07 -13.91
N ALA A 102 19.19 5.31 -14.50
CA ALA A 102 19.44 6.47 -15.34
C ALA A 102 18.55 6.53 -16.61
N ALA A 103 18.00 5.39 -17.05
CA ALA A 103 17.04 5.31 -18.16
C ALA A 103 15.58 5.52 -17.69
N GLY A 104 15.36 5.68 -16.39
CA GLY A 104 14.05 5.85 -15.78
C GLY A 104 13.32 4.54 -15.48
N ARG A 105 13.91 3.37 -15.79
CA ARG A 105 13.28 2.07 -15.53
C ARG A 105 13.25 1.81 -14.02
N PRO A 106 12.10 1.44 -13.44
CA PRO A 106 12.00 1.17 -12.01
C PRO A 106 12.85 -0.06 -11.63
N ARG A 107 13.58 0.05 -10.53
CA ARG A 107 14.48 -1.00 -10.01
C ARG A 107 14.15 -1.43 -8.59
N ALA A 108 13.60 -0.54 -7.79
CA ALA A 108 13.03 -0.84 -6.49
C ALA A 108 11.82 0.04 -6.24
N ALA A 109 10.92 -0.42 -5.38
CA ALA A 109 9.82 0.37 -4.88
C ALA A 109 9.71 0.17 -3.37
N ALA A 110 9.10 1.14 -2.70
CA ALA A 110 8.80 1.05 -1.29
C ALA A 110 7.46 1.68 -0.93
N GLN A 111 6.77 1.07 0.02
CA GLN A 111 5.78 1.75 0.83
C GLN A 111 6.45 2.28 2.10
N VAL A 112 6.25 3.56 2.40
CA VAL A 112 6.61 4.18 3.68
C VAL A 112 5.33 4.52 4.40
N PHE A 113 5.06 3.89 5.53
CA PHE A 113 3.76 4.03 6.20
C PHE A 113 3.84 3.99 7.73
N LEU A 114 2.83 4.61 8.35
CA LEU A 114 2.63 4.68 9.79
C LEU A 114 1.54 3.69 10.20
N THR A 115 1.89 2.76 11.09
CA THR A 115 0.92 1.83 11.69
C THR A 115 0.14 2.49 12.82
N ALA A 116 -1.02 1.92 13.18
CA ALA A 116 -1.83 2.35 14.32
C ALA A 116 -1.06 2.35 15.66
N GLU A 117 0.00 1.56 15.79
CA GLU A 117 0.86 1.51 16.99
C GLU A 117 1.88 2.65 17.05
N GLY A 118 1.91 3.54 16.06
CA GLY A 118 2.87 4.63 15.96
C GLY A 118 4.24 4.18 15.43
N ILE A 119 4.29 3.13 14.61
CA ILE A 119 5.54 2.61 14.03
C ILE A 119 5.64 3.04 12.57
N TRP A 120 6.76 3.67 12.20
CA TRP A 120 7.09 3.89 10.79
C TRP A 120 7.78 2.67 10.22
N LEU A 121 7.14 2.06 9.22
CA LEU A 121 7.65 0.93 8.46
C LEU A 121 8.02 1.36 7.05
N HIS A 122 9.12 0.81 6.57
CA HIS A 122 9.52 0.89 5.17
C HIS A 122 9.48 -0.53 4.63
N GLU A 123 8.52 -0.78 3.76
CA GLU A 123 8.35 -2.05 3.07
C GLU A 123 8.91 -1.91 1.65
N PHE A 124 9.90 -2.71 1.32
CA PHE A 124 10.63 -2.66 0.06
C PHE A 124 10.34 -3.88 -0.80
N GLN A 125 10.27 -3.65 -2.11
CA GLN A 125 10.25 -4.70 -3.11
C GLN A 125 11.22 -4.38 -4.26
N SER A 126 12.01 -5.38 -4.65
CA SER A 126 12.89 -5.32 -5.82
C SER A 126 12.08 -5.48 -7.10
N LEU A 127 12.32 -4.58 -8.06
CA LEU A 127 11.82 -4.60 -9.44
C LEU A 127 12.94 -4.87 -10.45
N SER A 128 14.12 -5.23 -9.94
CA SER A 128 15.31 -5.45 -10.75
C SER A 128 15.42 -6.94 -11.15
N PRO A 129 15.74 -7.25 -12.41
CA PRO A 129 16.14 -8.60 -12.82
C PRO A 129 17.54 -8.98 -12.31
N GLU A 130 18.28 -8.03 -11.74
CA GLU A 130 19.66 -8.18 -11.26
C GLU A 130 19.77 -7.76 -9.79
N SER A 131 20.81 -8.23 -9.10
CA SER A 131 21.13 -7.83 -7.72
C SER A 131 21.51 -6.36 -7.64
N PHE A 132 21.24 -5.76 -6.48
CA PHE A 132 21.67 -4.40 -6.12
C PHE A 132 21.85 -4.30 -4.60
N ALA A 133 22.33 -3.16 -4.13
CA ALA A 133 22.43 -2.84 -2.71
C ALA A 133 21.79 -1.47 -2.40
N ALA A 134 21.07 -1.40 -1.28
CA ALA A 134 20.58 -0.18 -0.68
C ALA A 134 21.38 0.10 0.59
N HIS A 135 21.88 1.32 0.70
CA HIS A 135 22.63 1.81 1.85
C HIS A 135 21.85 2.91 2.56
N ARG A 136 21.97 2.96 3.89
CA ARG A 136 21.54 4.08 4.73
C ARG A 136 22.70 4.44 5.65
N ASP A 137 23.05 5.72 5.72
CA ASP A 137 24.22 6.21 6.48
C ASP A 137 25.53 5.46 6.14
N GLY A 138 25.72 5.17 4.85
CA GLY A 138 26.89 4.44 4.35
C GLY A 138 26.95 2.95 4.71
N LYS A 139 25.91 2.40 5.35
CA LYS A 139 25.84 0.97 5.72
C LYS A 139 24.83 0.24 4.85
N PRO A 140 25.13 -0.98 4.35
CA PRO A 140 24.15 -1.77 3.63
C PRO A 140 23.00 -2.15 4.57
N VAL A 141 21.77 -1.92 4.11
CA VAL A 141 20.54 -2.26 4.85
C VAL A 141 19.67 -3.28 4.11
N TRP A 142 19.81 -3.38 2.77
CA TRP A 142 19.08 -4.32 1.93
C TRP A 142 19.90 -4.64 0.67
N GLU A 143 20.10 -5.91 0.37
CA GLU A 143 21.00 -6.43 -0.67
C GLU A 143 20.38 -7.68 -1.34
N PRO A 144 19.30 -7.53 -2.13
CA PRO A 144 18.65 -8.67 -2.76
C PRO A 144 19.62 -9.44 -3.66
N GLN A 145 19.85 -10.72 -3.34
CA GLN A 145 20.83 -11.58 -4.02
C GLN A 145 20.27 -12.29 -5.26
N ARG A 146 18.96 -12.19 -5.48
CA ARG A 146 18.28 -12.77 -6.63
C ARG A 146 17.38 -11.72 -7.29
N ALA A 147 17.01 -11.98 -8.55
CA ALA A 147 16.06 -11.17 -9.29
C ALA A 147 14.77 -10.97 -8.49
N GLY A 148 14.30 -9.72 -8.41
CA GLY A 148 13.02 -9.40 -7.80
C GLY A 148 11.83 -9.62 -8.73
N VAL A 149 12.10 -9.68 -10.03
CA VAL A 149 11.10 -9.92 -11.07
C VAL A 149 11.66 -10.81 -12.18
N GLU A 150 10.75 -11.54 -12.82
CA GLU A 150 11.00 -12.21 -14.09
C GLU A 150 10.36 -11.39 -15.21
N ILE A 151 11.09 -11.21 -16.33
CA ILE A 151 10.59 -10.49 -17.50
C ILE A 151 10.03 -11.54 -18.46
N ARG A 152 8.72 -11.49 -18.72
CA ARG A 152 8.01 -12.45 -19.58
C ARG A 152 7.35 -11.73 -20.76
N PRO A 153 7.29 -12.34 -21.96
CA PRO A 153 6.55 -11.76 -23.07
C PRO A 153 5.06 -11.68 -22.72
N VAL A 154 4.38 -10.61 -23.12
CA VAL A 154 2.92 -10.55 -22.99
C VAL A 154 2.30 -11.46 -24.07
N PRO A 155 1.55 -12.51 -23.71
CA PRO A 155 0.90 -13.39 -24.66
C PRO A 155 -0.03 -12.63 -25.59
N GLU A 156 0.07 -12.92 -26.89
CA GLU A 156 -0.81 -12.36 -27.94
C GLU A 156 -0.82 -10.82 -27.98
N ALA A 157 0.24 -10.18 -27.49
CA ALA A 157 0.34 -8.72 -27.55
C ALA A 157 0.57 -8.23 -28.99
N PRO A 158 -0.09 -7.14 -29.42
CA PRO A 158 0.21 -6.51 -30.69
C PRO A 158 1.63 -5.93 -30.67
N PRO A 159 2.26 -5.68 -31.83
CA PRO A 159 3.48 -4.88 -31.87
C PRO A 159 3.29 -3.52 -31.18
N PRO A 160 4.32 -2.97 -30.50
CA PRO A 160 4.25 -1.63 -29.94
C PRO A 160 3.85 -0.61 -31.00
N ALA A 161 2.83 0.19 -30.69
CA ALA A 161 2.33 1.19 -31.62
C ALA A 161 3.37 2.29 -31.90
N GLU A 162 3.25 2.91 -33.07
CA GLU A 162 4.18 3.94 -33.55
C GLU A 162 4.24 5.17 -32.64
N THR A 163 3.12 5.57 -32.04
CA THR A 163 3.05 6.77 -31.20
C THR A 163 2.98 6.45 -29.71
N ALA A 164 3.64 7.26 -28.90
CA ALA A 164 3.60 7.13 -27.44
C ALA A 164 2.17 7.13 -26.88
N VAL A 165 1.26 7.92 -27.43
CA VAL A 165 -0.15 7.94 -26.97
C VAL A 165 -0.83 6.58 -27.22
N LYS A 166 -0.64 5.99 -28.40
CA LYS A 166 -1.20 4.67 -28.73
C LYS A 166 -0.54 3.55 -27.91
N ARG A 167 0.76 3.64 -27.63
CA ARG A 167 1.46 2.71 -26.73
C ARG A 167 0.90 2.73 -25.31
N LEU A 168 0.54 3.90 -24.78
CA LEU A 168 -0.11 4.00 -23.47
C LEU A 168 -1.50 3.34 -23.47
N VAL A 169 -2.25 3.43 -24.57
CA VAL A 169 -3.52 2.69 -24.72
C VAL A 169 -3.26 1.19 -24.67
N GLN A 170 -2.31 0.68 -25.46
CA GLN A 170 -1.92 -0.74 -25.44
C GLN A 170 -1.50 -1.20 -24.03
N MET A 171 -0.66 -0.44 -23.32
CA MET A 171 -0.25 -0.79 -21.95
C MET A 171 -1.44 -0.86 -21.00
N ARG A 172 -2.41 0.05 -21.11
CA ARG A 172 -3.64 0.00 -20.30
C ARG A 172 -4.53 -1.19 -20.66
N ASP A 173 -4.65 -1.52 -21.93
CA ASP A 173 -5.39 -2.71 -22.39
C ASP A 173 -4.74 -3.99 -21.84
N MET A 174 -3.41 -4.09 -21.91
CA MET A 174 -2.68 -5.25 -21.39
C MET A 174 -2.76 -5.33 -19.85
N ALA A 175 -2.62 -4.21 -19.14
CA ALA A 175 -2.73 -4.20 -17.68
C ALA A 175 -4.12 -4.68 -17.20
N ARG A 176 -5.19 -4.37 -17.94
CA ARG A 176 -6.57 -4.80 -17.62
C ARG A 176 -6.79 -6.31 -17.74
N ARG A 177 -5.92 -7.04 -18.44
CA ARG A 177 -6.00 -8.50 -18.56
C ARG A 177 -5.54 -9.22 -17.29
N PHE A 178 -4.82 -8.51 -16.41
CA PHE A 178 -4.39 -9.06 -15.13
C PHE A 178 -5.46 -8.92 -14.07
N THR A 179 -5.69 -10.00 -13.34
CA THR A 179 -6.43 -10.01 -12.08
C THR A 179 -5.51 -10.52 -10.98
N ALA A 180 -5.76 -10.08 -9.76
CA ALA A 180 -5.03 -10.58 -8.61
C ALA A 180 -5.92 -10.58 -7.37
N SER A 181 -5.61 -11.47 -6.44
CA SER A 181 -6.29 -11.56 -5.16
C SER A 181 -5.28 -11.67 -4.03
N ASP A 182 -5.64 -11.11 -2.89
CA ASP A 182 -4.89 -11.18 -1.64
C ASP A 182 -5.58 -12.12 -0.65
N GLU A 183 -4.80 -13.02 -0.04
CA GLU A 183 -5.22 -13.85 1.09
C GLU A 183 -4.71 -13.22 2.40
N PHE A 184 -5.42 -12.20 2.87
CA PHE A 184 -5.05 -11.49 4.10
C PHE A 184 -5.00 -12.45 5.30
N GLU A 185 -3.84 -12.54 5.96
CA GLU A 185 -3.59 -13.39 7.14
C GLU A 185 -4.00 -14.88 6.98
N GLY A 186 -4.04 -15.40 5.75
CA GLY A 186 -4.45 -16.78 5.50
C GLY A 186 -5.95 -17.04 5.71
N ARG A 187 -6.78 -16.01 5.60
CA ARG A 187 -8.25 -16.16 5.56
C ARG A 187 -8.66 -17.00 4.35
N LYS A 188 -9.75 -17.76 4.49
CA LYS A 188 -10.28 -18.63 3.42
C LYS A 188 -10.89 -17.87 2.23
N THR A 189 -11.20 -16.60 2.41
CA THR A 189 -11.77 -15.73 1.38
C THR A 189 -10.68 -14.78 0.91
N SER A 190 -10.35 -14.87 -0.38
CA SER A 190 -9.42 -13.96 -1.05
C SER A 190 -10.14 -12.66 -1.43
N ASP A 191 -9.53 -11.52 -1.16
CA ASP A 191 -10.04 -10.21 -1.57
C ASP A 191 -9.50 -9.88 -2.97
N GLU A 192 -10.39 -9.57 -3.92
CA GLU A 192 -9.97 -9.16 -5.27
C GLU A 192 -9.34 -7.77 -5.26
N LEU A 193 -8.18 -7.66 -5.88
CA LEU A 193 -7.45 -6.40 -5.97
C LEU A 193 -7.93 -5.59 -7.17
N ARG A 194 -8.03 -4.27 -6.98
CA ARG A 194 -8.49 -3.35 -8.01
C ARG A 194 -7.32 -2.70 -8.73
N LEU A 195 -7.30 -2.79 -10.06
CA LEU A 195 -6.35 -2.05 -10.88
C LEU A 195 -6.56 -0.54 -10.74
N LEU A 196 -5.50 0.20 -10.43
CA LEU A 196 -5.54 1.67 -10.44
C LEU A 196 -5.66 2.20 -11.87
N SER A 197 -6.45 3.25 -12.07
CA SER A 197 -6.85 3.74 -13.39
C SER A 197 -5.72 4.38 -14.20
N LYS A 198 -4.63 4.79 -13.53
CA LYS A 198 -3.45 5.41 -14.14
C LYS A 198 -2.20 4.64 -13.70
N PRO A 199 -1.21 4.47 -14.60
CA PRO A 199 0.10 4.01 -14.17
C PRO A 199 0.72 5.01 -13.20
N LEU A 200 1.43 4.50 -12.19
CA LEU A 200 2.14 5.33 -11.21
C LEU A 200 3.43 5.93 -11.78
N LEU A 201 4.04 5.24 -12.74
CA LEU A 201 5.25 5.70 -13.43
C LEU A 201 5.14 5.35 -14.91
N ARG A 202 5.67 6.22 -15.78
CA ARG A 202 5.92 5.93 -17.19
C ARG A 202 7.40 6.19 -17.48
N PHE A 203 8.02 5.30 -18.25
CA PHE A 203 9.44 5.33 -18.56
C PHE A 203 9.69 4.83 -19.99
N GLY A 204 10.96 4.76 -20.38
CA GLY A 204 11.36 4.40 -21.74
C GLY A 204 11.50 5.61 -22.65
N ARG A 205 12.28 5.42 -23.72
CA ARG A 205 12.61 6.46 -24.69
C ARG A 205 12.91 5.82 -26.04
N GLU A 206 12.46 6.48 -27.10
CA GLU A 206 12.79 6.08 -28.47
C GLU A 206 14.30 5.98 -28.69
N GLY A 207 14.74 4.97 -29.44
CA GLY A 207 16.15 4.70 -29.69
C GLY A 207 16.93 4.10 -28.51
N THR A 208 16.26 3.63 -27.47
CA THR A 208 16.88 2.93 -26.33
C THR A 208 16.39 1.49 -26.21
N ALA A 209 17.00 0.68 -25.34
CA ALA A 209 16.58 -0.72 -25.14
C ALA A 209 15.09 -0.86 -24.71
N THR A 210 14.51 0.18 -24.11
CA THR A 210 13.09 0.24 -23.74
C THR A 210 12.41 1.39 -24.47
N LEU A 211 11.55 1.06 -25.45
CA LEU A 211 10.83 2.06 -26.24
C LEU A 211 9.83 2.87 -25.41
N ASP A 212 9.10 2.19 -24.54
CA ASP A 212 8.05 2.74 -23.67
C ASP A 212 7.77 1.72 -22.57
N GLY A 213 7.34 2.18 -21.41
CA GLY A 213 6.98 1.30 -20.30
C GLY A 213 6.21 2.04 -19.24
N ALA A 214 5.51 1.29 -18.41
CA ALA A 214 4.72 1.83 -17.31
C ALA A 214 4.61 0.86 -16.14
N LEU A 215 4.56 1.42 -14.94
CA LEU A 215 4.28 0.72 -13.69
C LEU A 215 2.80 0.89 -13.35
N PHE A 216 2.05 -0.20 -13.34
CA PHE A 216 0.68 -0.27 -12.86
C PHE A 216 0.62 -0.97 -11.50
N VAL A 217 -0.48 -0.76 -10.79
CA VAL A 217 -0.70 -1.33 -9.46
C VAL A 217 -2.12 -1.86 -9.35
N LEU A 218 -2.25 -3.08 -8.84
CA LEU A 218 -3.46 -3.64 -8.26
C LEU A 218 -3.42 -3.40 -6.75
N ALA A 219 -4.49 -2.85 -6.21
CA ALA A 219 -4.54 -2.32 -4.85
C ALA A 219 -5.75 -2.82 -4.07
N HIS A 220 -5.59 -2.96 -2.76
CA HIS A 220 -6.71 -3.05 -1.83
C HIS A 220 -7.14 -1.62 -1.45
N GLY A 221 -8.27 -1.16 -2.00
CA GLY A 221 -8.64 0.25 -1.91
C GLY A 221 -7.65 1.14 -2.69
N THR A 222 -6.78 1.87 -1.99
CA THR A 222 -5.66 2.61 -2.59
C THR A 222 -4.29 2.09 -2.15
N ASP A 223 -4.24 1.06 -1.30
CA ASP A 223 -3.01 0.44 -0.81
C ASP A 223 -2.42 -0.49 -1.89
N PRO A 224 -1.24 -0.20 -2.44
CA PRO A 224 -0.60 -1.06 -3.45
C PRO A 224 -0.29 -2.46 -2.94
N GLU A 225 -0.80 -3.51 -3.60
CA GLU A 225 -0.56 -4.90 -3.21
C GLU A 225 0.24 -5.66 -4.28
N LEU A 226 -0.04 -5.44 -5.57
CA LEU A 226 0.70 -6.06 -6.67
C LEU A 226 1.11 -5.01 -7.71
N MET A 227 2.38 -5.01 -8.06
CA MET A 227 2.94 -4.19 -9.14
C MET A 227 3.01 -4.96 -10.45
N ILE A 228 2.63 -4.29 -11.54
CA ILE A 228 2.80 -4.78 -12.92
C ILE A 228 3.71 -3.79 -13.65
N VAL A 229 4.90 -4.25 -14.04
CA VAL A 229 5.78 -3.48 -14.95
C VAL A 229 5.50 -3.96 -16.37
N LEU A 230 5.00 -3.09 -17.25
CA LEU A 230 4.86 -3.35 -18.67
C LEU A 230 5.92 -2.56 -19.44
N GLU A 231 6.63 -3.20 -20.35
CA GLU A 231 7.71 -2.54 -21.11
C GLU A 231 7.86 -3.11 -22.53
N ALA A 232 8.03 -2.22 -23.50
CA ALA A 232 8.35 -2.56 -24.89
C ALA A 232 9.87 -2.63 -25.03
N LEU A 233 10.41 -3.85 -25.03
CA LEU A 233 11.84 -4.13 -25.06
C LEU A 233 12.33 -4.41 -26.46
N GLN A 234 13.49 -3.86 -26.81
CA GLN A 234 14.18 -4.14 -28.07
C GLN A 234 14.56 -5.63 -28.11
N GLN A 235 14.18 -6.30 -29.19
CA GLN A 235 14.56 -7.67 -29.54
C GLN A 235 15.24 -7.66 -30.93
N ASN A 236 15.72 -8.82 -31.39
CA ASN A 236 16.38 -8.94 -32.69
C ASN A 236 15.50 -8.50 -33.87
N ASP A 237 14.17 -8.62 -33.74
CA ASP A 237 13.17 -8.34 -34.78
C ASP A 237 12.27 -7.13 -34.43
N GLY A 238 12.80 -6.19 -33.65
CA GLY A 238 12.13 -4.97 -33.23
C GLY A 238 11.66 -5.02 -31.77
N TYR A 239 10.78 -4.09 -31.38
CA TYR A 239 10.29 -4.04 -30.00
C TYR A 239 9.16 -5.05 -29.76
N ARG A 240 9.11 -5.63 -28.56
CA ARG A 240 8.05 -6.54 -28.10
C ARG A 240 7.63 -6.21 -26.67
N TRP A 241 6.34 -6.33 -26.38
CA TRP A 241 5.81 -6.10 -25.03
C TRP A 241 6.16 -7.25 -24.09
N HIS A 242 6.68 -6.88 -22.93
CA HIS A 242 6.97 -7.77 -21.83
C HIS A 242 6.28 -7.25 -20.56
N TYR A 243 6.07 -8.16 -19.62
CA TYR A 243 5.56 -7.86 -18.29
C TYR A 243 6.42 -8.49 -17.20
N SER A 244 6.37 -7.88 -16.03
CA SER A 244 6.90 -8.42 -14.77
C SER A 244 5.91 -8.15 -13.64
N LEU A 245 5.81 -9.10 -12.71
CA LEU A 245 4.95 -9.00 -11.53
C LEU A 245 5.79 -9.01 -10.25
N ALA A 246 5.44 -8.14 -9.30
CA ALA A 246 6.12 -8.05 -8.02
C ALA A 246 5.15 -7.68 -6.89
N PRO A 247 5.20 -8.37 -5.73
CA PRO A 247 4.34 -8.09 -4.59
C PRO A 247 4.78 -6.79 -3.91
N MET A 248 3.82 -6.02 -3.41
CA MET A 248 4.04 -4.90 -2.51
C MET A 248 3.26 -5.14 -1.22
N THR A 249 3.45 -6.35 -0.67
CA THR A 249 2.80 -6.81 0.55
C THR A 249 3.51 -8.04 1.11
N GLY A 250 3.41 -8.21 2.42
CA GLY A 250 3.84 -9.43 3.09
C GLY A 250 2.89 -10.62 2.83
N TYR A 251 1.63 -10.37 2.49
CA TYR A 251 0.61 -11.41 2.36
C TYR A 251 0.73 -12.27 1.09
N ALA A 252 -0.01 -13.38 1.09
CA ALA A 252 -0.03 -14.26 -0.07
C ALA A 252 -0.83 -13.63 -1.20
N LEU A 253 -0.28 -13.66 -2.41
CA LEU A 253 -0.93 -13.15 -3.60
C LEU A 253 -1.00 -14.22 -4.66
N GLN A 254 -2.10 -14.20 -5.42
CA GLN A 254 -2.24 -14.95 -6.66
C GLN A 254 -2.56 -13.97 -7.79
N ALA A 255 -1.96 -14.17 -8.96
CA ALA A 255 -2.23 -13.36 -10.14
C ALA A 255 -2.52 -14.23 -11.37
N ALA A 256 -3.55 -13.82 -12.11
CA ALA A 256 -3.94 -14.44 -13.36
C ALA A 256 -3.85 -13.45 -14.52
N LEU A 257 -3.66 -13.97 -15.72
CA LEU A 257 -3.71 -13.23 -16.98
C LEU A 257 -4.73 -13.94 -17.90
N ASP A 258 -5.79 -13.23 -18.28
CA ASP A 258 -6.93 -13.80 -19.00
C ASP A 258 -7.45 -15.11 -18.33
N ASP A 259 -7.73 -15.01 -17.03
CA ASP A 259 -8.23 -16.09 -16.16
C ASP A 259 -7.29 -17.30 -15.97
N LYS A 260 -6.06 -17.22 -16.48
CA LYS A 260 -5.04 -18.27 -16.30
C LYS A 260 -4.05 -17.87 -15.21
N PRO A 261 -3.81 -18.71 -14.17
CA PRO A 261 -2.78 -18.44 -13.18
C PRO A 261 -1.41 -18.29 -13.85
N VAL A 262 -0.72 -17.17 -13.57
CA VAL A 262 0.61 -16.90 -14.15
C VAL A 262 1.68 -16.66 -13.08
N TRP A 263 1.28 -16.34 -11.85
CA TRP A 263 2.20 -15.96 -10.80
C TRP A 263 1.55 -16.08 -9.42
N GLU A 264 2.36 -16.38 -8.41
CA GLU A 264 1.96 -16.40 -7.00
C GLU A 264 3.11 -15.92 -6.11
N ALA A 265 2.77 -15.41 -4.94
CA ALA A 265 3.67 -15.13 -3.85
C ALA A 265 3.13 -15.76 -2.56
N PRO A 266 3.94 -16.49 -1.78
CA PRO A 266 3.50 -17.02 -0.50
C PRO A 266 3.42 -15.92 0.56
N TRP A 267 2.63 -16.15 1.60
CA TRP A 267 2.63 -15.30 2.79
C TRP A 267 4.01 -15.32 3.45
N ARG A 268 4.66 -14.16 3.50
CA ARG A 268 5.96 -13.94 4.12
C ARG A 268 5.75 -13.55 5.57
N LYS A 269 6.39 -14.30 6.47
CA LYS A 269 6.43 -13.97 7.90
C LYS A 269 7.83 -13.55 8.27
N GLY A 270 7.92 -12.57 9.16
CA GLY A 270 9.20 -12.15 9.71
C GLY A 270 9.93 -13.30 10.44
N PRO A 271 11.26 -13.19 10.61
CA PRO A 271 12.09 -12.05 10.22
C PRO A 271 12.32 -11.97 8.70
N TYR A 272 12.25 -10.76 8.15
CA TYR A 272 12.52 -10.52 6.73
C TYR A 272 14.02 -10.43 6.50
N SER A 273 14.54 -11.29 5.61
CA SER A 273 15.95 -11.28 5.25
C SER A 273 16.27 -10.09 4.37
N PRO A 274 17.31 -9.29 4.66
CA PRO A 274 17.75 -8.20 3.80
C PRO A 274 18.37 -8.73 2.49
N LYS A 275 18.50 -10.05 2.31
CA LYS A 275 19.02 -10.66 1.07
C LYS A 275 17.93 -11.10 0.10
N GLU A 276 16.67 -10.99 0.51
CA GLU A 276 15.52 -11.35 -0.31
C GLU A 276 14.97 -10.14 -1.07
N PRO A 277 14.28 -10.35 -2.21
CA PRO A 277 13.64 -9.28 -2.97
C PRO A 277 12.56 -8.47 -2.24
N PHE A 278 12.05 -8.98 -1.12
CA PHE A 278 11.07 -8.31 -0.28
C PHE A 278 11.65 -8.12 1.11
N PHE A 279 11.57 -6.91 1.65
CA PHE A 279 12.19 -6.58 2.93
C PHE A 279 11.38 -5.52 3.67
N ILE A 280 11.16 -5.73 4.98
CA ILE A 280 10.52 -4.73 5.84
C ILE A 280 11.51 -4.27 6.89
N LEU A 281 11.64 -2.96 7.01
CA LEU A 281 12.46 -2.28 8.01
C LEU A 281 11.58 -1.46 8.95
N VAL A 282 11.75 -1.66 10.26
CA VAL A 282 11.28 -0.70 11.26
C VAL A 282 12.19 0.51 11.21
N HIS A 283 11.67 1.63 10.72
CA HIS A 283 12.44 2.86 10.56
C HIS A 283 12.57 3.59 11.89
N SER A 284 11.43 3.90 12.51
CA SER A 284 11.36 4.60 13.79
C SER A 284 10.04 4.32 14.50
N ARG A 285 9.96 4.73 15.77
CA ARG A 285 8.71 4.73 16.53
C ARG A 285 8.39 6.17 16.91
N VAL A 286 7.16 6.58 16.68
CA VAL A 286 6.62 7.81 17.26
C VAL A 286 6.44 7.53 18.75
N PRO A 287 7.05 8.33 19.65
CA PRO A 287 6.85 8.18 21.08
C PRO A 287 5.35 8.29 21.38
N LYS A 288 4.78 7.30 22.09
CA LYS A 288 3.46 7.49 22.67
C LYS A 288 3.58 8.58 23.75
N PRO A 289 2.66 9.54 23.82
CA PRO A 289 2.67 10.57 24.85
C PRO A 289 2.62 9.98 26.26
#